data_AF-A0A8S3K8Y0-F1
#
_entry.id   AF-A0A8S3K8Y0-F1
#
_cell.length_a   1.000
_cell.length_b   1.000
_cell.length_c   1.000
_cell.angle_alpha   90.00
_cell.angle_beta   90.00
_cell.angle_gamma   90.00
#
_symmetry.space_group_name_H-M   'P 1'
#
loop_
_entity.id
_entity.type
_entity.pdbx_description
1 polymer ?
#
loop_
_entity_poly.entity_id
_entity_poly.type
_entity_poly.pdbx_seq_one_letter_code
_entity_poly.pdbx_strand_id
1 'polypeptide(L)'
;MSDKTLESQSEEGAEQDPIYMIPRGNKPANEYSNPNLLLGVFPTLFPYRCGALEGSSRPVQINFREHVRYLLSYGDCRFEEHYSFIFVLFNILQRRTACFHAQLMTSRPYFQQSAQL
;
A
#
# COMPACT_ATOMS: atom_id res chain seq x y z
N MET A 1 29.13 18.28 -52.44
CA MET A 1 27.99 17.84 -51.62
C MET A 1 28.38 16.51 -51.02
N SER A 2 29.16 16.49 -49.93
CA SER A 2 28.79 16.95 -48.58
C SER A 2 27.60 16.12 -48.07
N ASP A 3 27.62 15.49 -46.89
CA ASP A 3 28.61 15.42 -45.83
C ASP A 3 28.28 14.23 -44.90
N LYS A 4 29.35 13.67 -44.32
CA LYS A 4 29.54 13.09 -42.98
C LYS A 4 28.34 12.95 -42.03
N THR A 5 28.13 11.78 -41.43
CA THR A 5 28.78 11.28 -40.20
C THR A 5 28.34 12.04 -38.94
N LEU A 6 27.56 11.32 -38.12
CA LEU A 6 27.71 11.17 -36.67
C LEU A 6 27.84 12.45 -35.83
N GLU A 7 26.81 12.72 -35.04
CA GLU A 7 27.01 12.98 -33.61
C GLU A 7 25.72 12.62 -32.85
N SER A 8 25.65 11.37 -32.41
CA SER A 8 24.92 11.01 -31.20
C SER A 8 25.71 11.58 -30.03
N GLN A 9 25.41 12.83 -29.65
CA GLN A 9 25.86 13.38 -28.38
C GLN A 9 24.99 12.79 -27.27
N SER A 10 25.64 11.94 -26.48
CA SER A 10 25.25 11.64 -25.10
C SER A 10 25.51 12.86 -24.23
N GLU A 11 25.08 12.78 -22.97
CA GLU A 11 25.26 13.77 -21.88
C GLU A 11 24.01 14.66 -21.71
N GLU A 12 23.35 14.71 -20.56
CA GLU A 12 23.90 14.79 -19.21
C GLU A 12 22.86 14.25 -18.20
N GLY A 13 23.36 13.67 -17.10
CA GLY A 13 22.55 13.22 -15.99
C GLY A 13 21.79 14.38 -15.36
N ALA A 14 20.52 14.52 -15.71
CA ALA A 14 19.62 15.36 -14.95
C ALA A 14 19.40 14.69 -13.59
N GLU A 15 20.11 15.18 -12.58
CA GLU A 15 19.72 15.08 -11.17
C GLU A 15 18.30 15.65 -11.06
N GLN A 16 17.33 14.79 -11.33
CA GLN A 16 15.92 15.13 -11.23
C GLN A 16 15.63 15.16 -9.75
N ASP A 17 15.50 16.38 -9.20
CA ASP A 17 14.85 16.61 -7.92
C ASP A 17 13.63 15.66 -7.88
N PRO A 18 13.55 14.73 -6.91
CA PRO A 18 12.51 13.72 -6.93
C PRO A 18 11.17 14.40 -6.65
N ILE A 19 10.47 14.80 -7.72
CA ILE A 19 9.12 15.35 -7.64
C ILE A 19 8.23 14.24 -7.08
N TYR A 20 7.86 14.37 -5.81
CA TYR A 20 6.98 13.40 -5.14
C TYR A 20 5.55 13.57 -5.67
N MET A 21 5.21 12.83 -6.73
CA MET A 21 3.90 12.91 -7.35
C MET A 21 2.87 12.10 -6.53
N ILE A 22 1.97 12.78 -5.83
CA ILE A 22 0.89 12.11 -5.09
C ILE A 22 -0.07 11.45 -6.10
N PRO A 23 -0.29 10.12 -6.04
CA PRO A 23 -1.17 9.44 -6.98
C PRO A 23 -2.60 9.95 -6.82
N ARG A 24 -3.21 10.40 -7.93
CA ARG A 24 -4.61 10.87 -8.00
C ARG A 24 -5.36 10.01 -9.00
N GLY A 25 -6.60 9.64 -8.67
CA GLY A 25 -7.45 8.87 -9.57
C GLY A 25 -8.92 9.05 -9.24
N ASN A 26 -9.78 8.94 -10.27
CA ASN A 26 -11.24 8.97 -10.12
C ASN A 26 -11.83 7.59 -9.75
N LYS A 27 -10.99 6.57 -9.62
CA LYS A 27 -11.38 5.21 -9.23
C LYS A 27 -10.89 4.95 -7.81
N PRO A 28 -11.75 4.46 -6.89
CA PRO A 28 -11.30 4.07 -5.57
C PRO A 28 -10.26 2.95 -5.69
N ALA A 29 -9.18 3.06 -4.93
CA ALA A 29 -8.16 2.03 -4.89
C ALA A 29 -8.60 0.86 -3.99
N ASN A 30 -8.33 -0.37 -4.43
CA ASN A 30 -8.56 -1.56 -3.60
C ASN A 30 -7.48 -1.64 -2.51
N GLU A 31 -7.89 -1.89 -1.27
CA GLU A 31 -7.01 -2.03 -0.10
C GLU A 31 -6.52 -3.46 0.18
N TYR A 32 -7.17 -4.48 -0.40
CA TYR A 32 -6.83 -5.88 -0.16
C TYR A 32 -5.66 -6.33 -1.02
N SER A 33 -5.52 -5.77 -2.21
CA SER A 33 -4.55 -6.21 -3.23
C SER A 33 -3.50 -5.17 -3.59
N ASN A 34 -3.49 -4.01 -2.92
CA ASN A 34 -2.57 -2.92 -3.21
C ASN A 34 -1.60 -2.66 -2.04
N PRO A 35 -0.41 -3.30 -2.04
CA PRO A 35 0.60 -3.07 -0.99
C PRO A 35 1.16 -1.64 -1.02
N ASN A 36 1.06 -0.94 -2.15
CA ASN A 36 1.55 0.43 -2.31
C ASN A 36 0.54 1.49 -1.85
N LEU A 37 -0.68 1.09 -1.45
CA LEU A 37 -1.72 2.02 -1.03
C LEU A 37 -1.27 2.88 0.15
N LEU A 38 -0.80 2.24 1.23
CA LEU A 38 -0.40 2.94 2.45
C LEU A 38 0.84 3.81 2.25
N LEU A 39 1.75 3.39 1.35
CA LEU A 39 2.93 4.17 0.97
C LEU A 39 2.55 5.47 0.27
N GLY A 40 1.49 5.44 -0.55
CA GLY A 40 0.98 6.63 -1.23
C GLY A 40 0.16 7.56 -0.32
N VAL A 41 -0.59 6.98 0.62
CA VAL A 41 -1.46 7.74 1.55
C VAL A 41 -0.66 8.49 2.61
N PHE A 42 0.46 7.94 3.08
CA PHE A 42 1.27 8.52 4.15
C PHE A 42 2.68 8.87 3.67
N PRO A 43 2.85 9.88 2.81
CA PRO A 43 4.16 10.27 2.28
C PRO A 43 5.15 10.73 3.36
N THR A 44 4.64 11.29 4.46
CA THR A 44 5.44 11.72 5.62
C THR A 44 6.01 10.55 6.41
N LEU A 45 5.30 9.42 6.45
CA LEU A 45 5.74 8.19 7.12
C LEU A 45 6.59 7.30 6.20
N PHE A 46 6.33 7.36 4.89
CA PHE A 46 7.01 6.56 3.87
C PHE A 46 7.61 7.44 2.75
N PRO A 47 8.63 8.27 3.05
CA PRO A 47 9.16 9.26 2.12
C PRO A 47 9.70 8.65 0.81
N TYR A 48 10.25 7.43 0.87
CA TYR A 48 10.81 6.73 -0.30
C TYR A 48 9.87 5.68 -0.91
N ARG A 49 8.60 5.63 -0.49
CA ARG A 49 7.65 4.58 -0.91
C ARG A 49 8.21 3.16 -0.81
N CYS A 50 8.94 2.89 0.25
CA CYS A 50 9.49 1.57 0.57
C CYS A 50 8.89 1.05 1.87
N GLY A 51 9.00 -0.26 2.11
CA GLY A 51 8.50 -0.86 3.35
C GLY A 51 6.99 -1.11 3.37
N ALA A 52 6.39 -1.40 2.21
CA ALA A 52 4.98 -1.77 2.09
C ALA A 52 4.59 -2.89 3.08
N LEU A 53 3.40 -2.79 3.69
CA LEU A 53 2.99 -3.70 4.74
C LEU A 53 2.89 -5.16 4.26
N GLU A 54 2.39 -5.37 3.05
CA GLU A 54 2.19 -6.67 2.39
C GLU A 54 2.98 -6.75 1.07
N GLY A 55 4.16 -6.11 1.02
CA GLY A 55 4.99 -6.11 -0.17
C GLY A 55 5.53 -7.51 -0.50
N SER A 56 5.26 -8.00 -1.72
CA SER A 56 5.77 -9.28 -2.24
C SER A 56 7.29 -9.31 -2.46
N SER A 57 7.94 -8.14 -2.46
CA SER A 57 9.40 -8.01 -2.62
C SER A 57 10.19 -8.51 -1.40
N ARG A 58 9.55 -8.70 -0.25
CA ARG A 58 10.22 -9.14 0.97
C ARG A 58 10.50 -10.66 0.94
N PRO A 59 11.71 -11.12 1.34
CA PRO A 59 12.02 -12.55 1.38
C PRO A 59 11.18 -13.34 2.40
N VAL A 60 10.77 -12.69 3.49
CA VAL A 60 9.90 -13.27 4.53
C VAL A 60 8.56 -12.57 4.51
N GLN A 61 7.48 -13.32 4.34
CA GLN A 61 6.14 -12.75 4.42
C GLN A 61 5.81 -12.42 5.88
N ILE A 62 5.31 -11.21 6.10
CA ILE A 62 4.89 -10.74 7.42
C ILE A 62 3.38 -10.51 7.35
N ASN A 63 2.66 -11.05 8.33
CA ASN A 63 1.22 -10.80 8.45
C ASN A 63 0.96 -9.31 8.66
N PHE A 64 -0.09 -8.77 8.03
CA PHE A 64 -0.46 -7.36 8.13
C PHE A 64 -0.50 -6.86 9.58
N ARG A 65 -1.18 -7.61 10.48
CA ARG A 65 -1.31 -7.26 11.90
C ARG A 65 0.03 -7.20 12.62
N GLU A 66 0.94 -8.13 12.33
CA GLU A 66 2.28 -8.16 12.93
C GLU A 66 3.13 -6.99 12.46
N HIS A 67 3.04 -6.65 11.17
CA HIS A 67 3.73 -5.50 10.63
C HIS A 67 3.18 -4.18 11.20
N VAL A 68 1.86 -4.04 11.33
CA VAL A 68 1.24 -2.89 12.00
C VAL A 68 1.76 -2.76 13.44
N ARG A 69 1.80 -3.87 14.19
CA ARG A 69 2.33 -3.87 15.56
C ARG A 69 3.77 -3.38 15.60
N TYR A 70 4.62 -3.86 14.69
CA TYR A 70 6.00 -3.41 14.57
C TYR A 70 6.11 -1.91 14.26
N LEU A 71 5.29 -1.39 13.33
CA LEU A 71 5.30 0.04 12.98
C LEU A 71 4.86 0.92 14.15
N LEU A 72 3.84 0.50 14.90
CA LEU A 72 3.39 1.25 16.09
C LEU A 72 4.42 1.19 17.24
N SER A 73 5.20 0.11 17.35
CA SER A 73 6.29 -0.01 18.32
C SER A 73 7.65 0.44 17.76
N TYR A 74 7.65 1.21 16.67
CA TYR A 74 8.89 1.68 16.05
C TYR A 74 9.56 2.71 16.97
N GLY A 75 10.89 2.62 17.13
CA GLY A 75 11.60 3.38 18.17
C GLY A 75 11.55 4.91 18.06
N ASP A 76 11.09 5.44 16.93
CA ASP A 76 10.94 6.87 16.67
C ASP A 76 9.51 7.38 16.93
N CYS A 77 8.58 6.51 17.33
CA CYS A 77 7.17 6.78 17.60
C CYS A 77 6.37 7.51 16.48
N ARG A 78 6.98 7.83 15.34
CA ARG A 78 6.37 8.59 14.23
C ARG A 78 5.05 7.99 13.73
N PHE A 79 4.94 6.66 13.73
CA PHE A 79 3.72 5.97 13.34
C PHE A 79 2.64 6.00 14.42
N GLU A 80 3.05 6.00 15.69
CA GLU A 80 2.16 6.10 16.84
C GLU A 80 1.56 7.50 16.95
N GLU A 81 2.40 8.53 16.81
CA GLU A 81 2.00 9.93 16.96
C GLU A 81 1.23 10.50 15.75
N HIS A 82 1.26 9.81 14.61
CA HIS A 82 0.63 10.30 13.40
C HIS A 82 -0.91 10.35 13.51
N TYR A 83 -1.47 11.55 13.36
CA TYR A 83 -2.88 11.90 13.59
C TYR A 83 -3.92 10.93 13.06
N SER A 84 -3.69 10.32 11.89
CA SER A 84 -4.67 9.45 11.20
C SER A 84 -4.20 8.01 11.01
N PHE A 85 -2.95 7.69 11.31
CA PHE A 85 -2.35 6.42 10.88
C PHE A 85 -3.00 5.22 11.57
N ILE A 86 -3.10 5.29 12.90
CA ILE A 86 -3.73 4.26 13.73
C ILE A 86 -5.18 4.03 13.29
N PHE A 87 -5.94 5.10 13.05
CA PHE A 87 -7.35 5.00 12.66
C PHE A 87 -7.53 4.34 11.30
N VAL A 88 -6.70 4.69 10.30
CA VAL A 88 -6.78 4.07 8.97
C VAL A 88 -6.45 2.58 9.03
N LEU A 89 -5.37 2.20 9.73
CA LEU A 89 -4.98 0.81 9.88
C LEU A 89 -6.02 0.01 10.66
N PHE A 90 -6.58 0.58 11.72
CA PHE A 90 -7.64 -0.04 12.51
C PHE A 90 -8.89 -0.29 11.66
N ASN A 91 -9.32 0.69 10.86
CA ASN A 91 -10.45 0.52 9.93
C ASN A 91 -10.20 -0.58 8.89
N ILE A 92 -8.97 -0.71 8.37
CA ILE A 92 -8.60 -1.81 7.47
C ILE A 92 -8.70 -3.16 8.20
N LEU A 93 -8.14 -3.28 9.41
CA LEU A 93 -8.19 -4.50 10.21
C LEU A 93 -9.64 -4.92 10.52
N GLN A 94 -10.49 -3.97 10.91
CA GLN A 94 -11.89 -4.23 11.21
C GLN A 94 -12.65 -4.71 9.98
N ARG A 95 -12.50 -4.04 8.84
CA ARG A 95 -13.18 -4.43 7.59
C ARG A 95 -12.73 -5.80 7.11
N ARG A 96 -11.42 -6.07 7.12
CA ARG A 96 -10.88 -7.40 6.76
C ARG A 96 -11.49 -8.50 7.64
N THR A 97 -11.57 -8.27 8.95
CA THR A 97 -12.15 -9.23 9.91
C THR A 97 -13.65 -9.43 9.67
N ALA A 98 -14.41 -8.34 9.53
CA ALA A 98 -15.86 -8.39 9.27
C ALA A 98 -16.18 -9.09 7.94
N CYS A 99 -15.48 -8.74 6.86
CA CYS A 99 -15.64 -9.36 5.56
C CYS A 99 -15.29 -10.86 5.60
N PHE A 100 -14.22 -11.23 6.30
CA PHE A 100 -13.84 -12.64 6.47
C PHE A 100 -14.93 -13.43 7.20
N HIS A 101 -15.44 -12.91 8.32
CA HIS A 101 -16.53 -13.58 9.05
C HIS A 101 -17.81 -13.66 8.23
N ALA A 102 -18.19 -12.59 7.53
CA ALA A 102 -19.33 -12.61 6.63
C ALA A 102 -19.17 -13.67 5.54
N GLN A 103 -18.01 -13.74 4.90
CA GLN A 103 -17.70 -14.75 3.89
C GLN A 103 -17.80 -16.17 4.46
N LEU A 104 -17.25 -16.42 5.65
CA LEU A 104 -17.35 -17.73 6.30
C LEU A 104 -18.79 -18.12 6.62
N MET A 105 -19.63 -17.16 7.01
CA MET A 105 -21.05 -17.38 7.31
C MET A 105 -21.85 -17.67 6.03
N THR A 106 -21.66 -16.87 4.98
CA THR A 106 -22.39 -17.02 3.71
C THR A 106 -21.99 -18.26 2.93
N SER A 107 -20.76 -18.76 3.14
CA SER A 107 -20.26 -20.00 2.53
C SER A 107 -20.89 -21.26 3.14
N ARG A 108 -21.64 -21.16 4.25
CA ARG A 108 -22.29 -22.33 4.86
C ARG A 108 -23.53 -22.75 4.07
N PRO A 109 -23.77 -24.06 3.87
CA PRO A 109 -24.94 -24.54 3.12
C PRO A 109 -26.27 -24.14 3.78
N TYR A 110 -26.31 -24.08 5.11
CA TYR A 110 -27.48 -23.62 5.86
C TYR A 110 -27.89 -22.18 5.51
N PHE A 111 -26.91 -21.29 5.25
CA PHE A 111 -27.21 -19.92 4.86
C PHE A 111 -27.96 -19.88 3.52
N GLN A 112 -27.50 -20.67 2.54
CA GLN A 112 -28.15 -20.77 1.22
C GLN A 112 -29.59 -21.29 1.33
N GLN A 113 -29.83 -22.26 2.23
CA GLN A 113 -31.17 -22.79 2.49
C GLN A 113 -32.09 -21.75 3.15
N SER A 114 -31.59 -20.99 4.12
CA SER A 114 -32.37 -19.94 4.79
C SER A 114 -32.71 -18.74 3.90
N ALA A 115 -31.90 -18.49 2.86
CA ALA A 115 -32.12 -17.39 1.92
C ALA A 115 -33.17 -17.68 0.83
N GLN A 116 -33.62 -18.93 0.72
CA GLN A 116 -34.63 -19.38 -0.26
C GLN A 116 -36.06 -19.37 0.29
N LEU A 117 -36.24 -19.03 1.57
CA LEU A 117 -37.55 -18.78 2.22
C LEU A 117 -37.99 -17.34 1.99
#